data_AF-A0A9D8GCS5-F1
#
_entry.id   AF-A0A9D8GCS5-F1
#
_cell.length_a   1.000
_cell.length_b   1.000
_cell.length_c   1.000
_cell.angle_alpha   90.00
_cell.angle_beta   90.00
_cell.angle_gamma   90.00
#
_symmetry.space_group_name_H-M   'P 1'
#
loop_
_entity.id
_entity.type
_entity.pdbx_description
1 polymer ?
#
loop_
_entity_poly.entity_id
_entity_poly.type
_entity_poly.pdbx_seq_one_letter_code
_entity_poly.pdbx_strand_id
1 'polypeptide(L)'
;MPKSAAADTGRVCIHDRDFQAVCWQSELEPMAFVPSAYVEDLLEAGLVLPAKGPFQPYCFHPALSAGSQLEADFQALAFRWYREGKLPAWREECFDLFAPGSTKAKFKLERVAARHLGFWTEAVHVNGLLAGGEMMWLAQRSMTKDSDPGMLDNMVAGGKRQRSRHAR
;
A
#
# COMPACT_ATOMS: atom_id res chain seq x y z
N MET A 1 -32.32 13.19 18.87
CA MET A 1 -31.29 13.22 17.81
C MET A 1 -31.70 12.18 16.76
N PRO A 2 -32.02 12.55 15.51
CA PRO A 2 -32.46 11.56 14.53
C PRO A 2 -31.29 10.67 14.10
N LYS A 3 -31.57 9.37 14.05
CA LYS A 3 -30.83 8.36 13.28
C LYS A 3 -31.07 8.56 11.79
N SER A 4 -30.16 8.05 10.97
CA SER A 4 -30.17 7.95 9.50
C SER A 4 -29.41 9.06 8.76
N ALA A 5 -28.11 8.84 8.54
CA ALA A 5 -27.47 9.30 7.32
C ALA A 5 -27.55 8.15 6.31
N ALA A 6 -28.32 8.33 5.25
CA ALA A 6 -28.25 7.46 4.09
C ALA A 6 -26.83 7.57 3.52
N ALA A 7 -26.13 6.44 3.41
CA ALA A 7 -24.86 6.39 2.70
C ALA A 7 -25.17 6.68 1.24
N ASP A 8 -24.69 7.82 0.75
CA ASP A 8 -24.67 8.13 -0.67
C ASP A 8 -23.76 7.10 -1.35
N THR A 9 -24.38 6.17 -2.08
CA THR A 9 -23.69 5.16 -2.91
C THR A 9 -23.30 5.72 -4.28
N GLY A 10 -23.35 7.06 -4.45
CA GLY A 10 -22.76 7.76 -5.57
C GLY A 10 -21.27 7.48 -5.65
N ARG A 11 -20.89 6.60 -6.59
CA ARG A 11 -19.50 6.26 -6.93
C ARG A 11 -18.65 7.53 -7.01
N VAL A 12 -17.77 7.69 -6.03
CA VAL A 12 -16.74 8.73 -6.05
C VAL A 12 -15.69 8.33 -7.08
N CYS A 13 -15.81 8.81 -8.33
CA CYS A 13 -14.67 8.83 -9.23
C CYS A 13 -13.74 9.97 -8.77
N ILE A 14 -12.79 9.64 -7.89
CA ILE A 14 -11.68 10.55 -7.56
C ILE A 14 -10.76 10.55 -8.78
N HIS A 15 -11.01 11.43 -9.76
CA HIS A 15 -9.99 11.82 -10.72
C HIS A 15 -9.09 12.86 -10.06
N ASP A 16 -8.20 12.39 -9.19
CA ASP A 16 -6.98 13.14 -8.92
C ASP A 16 -6.11 13.02 -10.18
N ARG A 17 -5.73 14.13 -10.82
CA ARG A 17 -4.98 14.07 -12.09
C ARG A 17 -3.59 13.46 -11.89
N ASP A 18 -3.09 13.48 -10.66
CA ASP A 18 -1.76 13.01 -10.32
C ASP A 18 -1.74 11.53 -9.93
N PHE A 19 -2.90 10.87 -9.81
CA PHE A 19 -3.00 9.47 -9.44
C PHE A 19 -3.98 8.68 -10.31
N GLN A 20 -3.64 7.44 -10.59
CA GLN A 20 -4.48 6.49 -11.31
C GLN A 20 -4.93 5.38 -10.36
N ALA A 21 -6.24 5.16 -10.31
CA ALA A 21 -6.80 3.98 -9.65
C ALA A 21 -6.40 2.72 -10.44
N VAL A 22 -5.78 1.76 -9.75
CA VAL A 22 -5.43 0.46 -10.30
C VAL A 22 -6.18 -0.63 -9.55
N CYS A 23 -7.08 -1.29 -10.26
CA CYS A 23 -7.95 -2.35 -9.75
C CYS A 23 -7.31 -3.73 -9.85
N TRP A 24 -7.90 -4.68 -9.11
CA TRP A 24 -7.60 -6.09 -9.27
C TRP A 24 -8.66 -6.78 -10.14
N GLN A 25 -8.31 -7.18 -11.36
CA GLN A 25 -9.23 -7.87 -12.29
C GLN A 25 -10.57 -7.12 -12.46
N SER A 26 -11.71 -7.79 -12.27
CA SER A 26 -13.06 -7.21 -12.40
C SER A 26 -13.56 -6.49 -11.14
N GLU A 27 -12.71 -6.32 -10.13
CA GLU A 27 -13.09 -5.61 -8.92
C GLU A 27 -13.22 -4.11 -9.22
N LEU A 28 -14.35 -3.53 -8.81
CA LEU A 28 -14.64 -2.09 -9.00
C LEU A 28 -13.94 -1.23 -7.95
N GLU A 29 -13.43 -1.83 -6.89
CA GLU A 29 -12.69 -1.15 -5.83
C GLU A 29 -11.19 -1.16 -6.15
N PRO A 30 -10.52 0.00 -6.17
CA PRO A 30 -9.09 0.08 -6.45
C PRO A 30 -8.26 -0.65 -5.38
N MET A 31 -7.28 -1.44 -5.82
CA MET A 31 -6.28 -2.04 -4.95
C MET A 31 -5.16 -1.05 -4.60
N ALA A 32 -4.91 -0.09 -5.48
CA ALA A 32 -3.88 0.95 -5.34
C ALA A 32 -4.29 2.26 -6.02
N PHE A 33 -3.74 3.37 -5.51
CA PHE A 33 -3.77 4.68 -6.16
C PHE A 33 -2.34 5.06 -6.56
N VAL A 34 -2.00 4.77 -7.81
CA VAL A 34 -0.63 4.87 -8.33
C VAL A 34 -0.37 6.29 -8.85
N PRO A 35 0.72 6.98 -8.45
CA PRO A 35 1.03 8.27 -9.05
C PRO A 35 1.23 8.15 -10.56
N SER A 36 0.66 9.07 -11.34
CA SER A 36 0.64 9.03 -12.81
C SER A 36 2.04 8.87 -13.42
N ALA A 37 3.08 9.39 -12.76
CA ALA A 37 4.48 9.29 -13.17
C ALA A 37 5.05 7.86 -13.21
N TYR A 38 4.38 6.87 -12.61
CA TYR A 38 4.82 5.47 -12.57
C TYR A 38 4.00 4.54 -13.47
N VAL A 39 2.90 5.03 -14.03
CA VAL A 39 1.95 4.20 -14.78
C VAL A 39 2.56 3.69 -16.08
N GLU A 40 3.32 4.53 -16.78
CA GLU A 40 4.00 4.16 -18.03
C GLU A 40 5.00 3.02 -17.79
N ASP A 41 5.90 3.16 -16.81
CA ASP A 41 6.83 2.09 -16.40
C ASP A 41 6.11 0.77 -16.05
N LEU A 42 4.95 0.85 -15.38
CA LEU A 42 4.15 -0.34 -15.03
C LEU A 42 3.49 -1.00 -16.25
N LEU A 43 3.06 -0.20 -17.23
CA LEU A 43 2.52 -0.68 -18.51
C LEU A 43 3.62 -1.35 -19.34
N GLU A 44 4.78 -0.71 -19.46
CA GLU A 44 5.94 -1.23 -20.18
C GLU A 44 6.44 -2.55 -19.56
N ALA A 45 6.44 -2.64 -18.23
CA ALA A 45 6.79 -3.86 -17.52
C ALA A 45 5.70 -4.96 -17.59
N GLY A 46 4.55 -4.70 -18.20
CA GLY A 46 3.43 -5.64 -18.27
C GLY A 46 2.78 -5.95 -16.91
N LEU A 47 3.02 -5.12 -15.90
CA LEU A 47 2.45 -5.27 -14.55
C LEU A 47 1.02 -4.76 -14.47
N VAL A 48 0.70 -3.79 -15.34
CA VAL A 48 -0.61 -3.17 -15.47
C VAL A 48 -1.08 -3.31 -16.92
N LEU A 49 -2.38 -3.54 -17.09
CA LEU A 49 -3.04 -3.53 -18.40
C LEU A 49 -3.57 -2.13 -18.72
N PRO A 50 -3.53 -1.71 -20.00
CA PRO A 50 -4.06 -0.41 -20.41
C PRO A 50 -5.55 -0.30 -20.11
N ALA A 51 -5.98 0.89 -19.69
CA ALA A 51 -7.39 1.21 -19.51
C ALA A 51 -8.13 1.00 -20.84
N LYS A 52 -9.26 0.28 -20.81
CA LYS A 52 -10.04 -0.01 -22.03
C LYS A 52 -10.96 1.14 -22.46
N GLY A 53 -10.92 2.27 -21.75
CA GLY A 53 -11.70 3.46 -22.04
C GLY A 53 -11.46 4.58 -21.01
N PRO A 54 -11.94 5.81 -21.29
CA PRO A 54 -11.63 7.01 -20.50
C PRO A 54 -12.12 6.98 -19.04
N PHE A 55 -13.06 6.08 -18.72
CA PHE A 55 -13.63 5.93 -17.38
C PHE A 55 -13.38 4.55 -16.77
N GLN A 56 -12.53 3.73 -17.39
CA GLN A 56 -12.15 2.43 -16.82
C GLN A 56 -10.83 2.56 -16.08
N PRO A 57 -10.73 2.07 -14.83
CA PRO A 57 -9.48 2.05 -14.12
C PRO A 57 -8.49 1.11 -14.83
N TYR A 58 -7.21 1.34 -14.58
CA TYR A 58 -6.17 0.38 -14.91
C TYR A 58 -6.39 -0.90 -14.10
N CYS A 59 -5.91 -2.04 -14.58
CA CYS A 59 -5.95 -3.29 -13.83
C CYS A 59 -4.55 -3.89 -13.75
N PHE A 60 -4.18 -4.42 -12.57
CA PHE A 60 -3.00 -5.28 -12.50
C PHE A 60 -3.14 -6.50 -13.41
N HIS A 61 -2.04 -6.92 -14.02
CA HIS A 61 -2.02 -8.07 -14.91
C HIS A 61 -2.48 -9.34 -14.17
N PRO A 62 -3.40 -10.15 -14.72
CA PRO A 62 -4.00 -11.28 -13.98
C PRO A 62 -3.00 -12.38 -13.60
N ALA A 63 -1.85 -12.44 -14.27
CA ALA A 63 -0.76 -13.36 -13.93
C ALA A 63 0.15 -12.85 -12.79
N LEU A 64 0.05 -11.56 -12.41
CA LEU A 64 0.74 -11.04 -11.23
C LEU A 64 0.18 -11.78 -10.01
N SER A 65 1.03 -12.53 -9.34
CA SER A 65 0.65 -13.34 -8.19
C SER A 65 1.85 -13.71 -7.33
N ALA A 66 1.60 -14.15 -6.10
CA ALA A 66 2.65 -14.51 -5.15
C ALA A 66 3.55 -15.62 -5.71
N GLY A 67 4.85 -15.35 -5.82
CA GLY A 67 5.84 -16.25 -6.41
C GLY A 67 5.88 -16.27 -7.94
N SER A 68 5.11 -15.42 -8.62
CA SER A 68 5.17 -15.30 -10.09
C SER A 68 6.40 -14.52 -10.57
N GLN A 69 6.77 -14.69 -11.84
CA GLN A 69 7.80 -13.88 -12.48
C GLN A 69 7.44 -12.38 -12.44
N LEU A 70 6.16 -12.03 -12.66
CA LEU A 70 5.70 -10.64 -12.57
C LEU A 70 5.85 -10.05 -11.17
N GLU A 71 5.74 -10.84 -10.10
CA GLU A 71 6.08 -10.35 -8.75
C GLU A 71 7.56 -9.99 -8.64
N ALA A 72 8.45 -10.84 -9.18
CA ALA A 72 9.88 -10.57 -9.20
C ALA A 72 10.23 -9.34 -10.07
N ASP A 73 9.58 -9.20 -11.22
CA ASP A 73 9.75 -8.07 -12.13
C ASP A 73 9.28 -6.76 -11.46
N PHE A 74 8.18 -6.81 -10.69
CA PHE A 74 7.71 -5.67 -9.92
C PHE A 74 8.72 -5.26 -8.83
N GLN A 75 9.32 -6.23 -8.14
CA GLN A 75 10.36 -5.95 -7.16
C GLN A 75 11.61 -5.34 -7.80
N ALA A 76 12.02 -5.85 -8.97
CA ALA A 76 13.15 -5.31 -9.71
C ALA A 76 12.89 -3.88 -10.20
N LEU A 77 11.68 -3.60 -10.69
CA LEU A 77 11.26 -2.26 -11.09
C LEU A 77 11.26 -1.28 -9.92
N ALA A 78 10.70 -1.69 -8.76
CA ALA A 78 10.74 -0.90 -7.54
C ALA A 78 12.17 -0.61 -7.08
N PHE A 79 13.06 -1.59 -7.16
CA PHE A 79 14.47 -1.40 -6.83
C PHE A 79 15.18 -0.44 -7.79
N ARG A 80 14.84 -0.50 -9.09
CA ARG A 80 15.33 0.47 -10.09
C ARG A 80 14.91 1.89 -9.72
N TRP A 81 13.63 2.12 -9.39
CA TRP A 81 13.16 3.44 -8.95
C TRP A 81 13.88 3.94 -7.70
N TYR A 82 14.17 3.06 -6.74
CA TYR A 82 14.98 3.43 -5.59
C TYR A 82 16.40 3.86 -5.99
N ARG A 83 17.07 3.11 -6.86
CA ARG A 83 18.41 3.46 -7.36
C ARG A 83 18.44 4.79 -8.15
N GLU A 84 17.32 5.14 -8.76
CA GLU A 84 17.12 6.41 -9.47
C GLU A 84 16.71 7.56 -8.54
N GLY A 85 16.55 7.32 -7.24
CA GLY A 85 16.14 8.33 -6.26
C GLY A 85 14.65 8.70 -6.31
N LYS A 86 13.83 7.93 -7.04
CA LYS A 86 12.38 8.13 -7.14
C LYS A 86 11.63 7.60 -5.89
N LEU A 87 12.22 6.62 -5.21
CA LEU A 87 11.75 6.15 -3.90
C LEU A 87 12.73 6.59 -2.80
N PRO A 88 12.25 6.89 -1.57
CA PRO A 88 13.09 7.37 -0.48
C PRO A 88 13.99 6.25 0.09
N ALA A 89 13.68 5.70 1.26
CA ALA A 89 14.55 4.73 1.94
C ALA A 89 14.13 3.27 1.66
N TRP A 90 15.03 2.47 1.09
CA TRP A 90 14.89 1.02 0.95
C TRP A 90 15.03 0.32 2.31
N ARG A 91 14.15 -0.64 2.61
CA ARG A 91 14.06 -1.26 3.95
C ARG A 91 14.39 -2.74 3.98
N GLU A 92 14.50 -3.38 2.81
CA GLU A 92 14.59 -4.84 2.70
C GLU A 92 13.41 -5.54 3.43
N GLU A 93 12.23 -4.93 3.37
CA GLU A 93 11.02 -5.36 4.08
C GLU A 93 9.81 -5.32 3.16
N CYS A 94 9.38 -6.48 2.66
CA CYS A 94 8.16 -6.54 1.85
C CYS A 94 6.87 -6.59 2.69
N PHE A 95 5.82 -5.96 2.16
CA PHE A 95 4.45 -6.13 2.61
C PHE A 95 3.71 -7.15 1.74
N ASP A 96 2.78 -7.86 2.38
CA ASP A 96 1.78 -8.66 1.68
C ASP A 96 0.68 -7.72 1.18
N LEU A 97 0.37 -7.76 -0.12
CA LEU A 97 -0.61 -6.88 -0.75
C LEU A 97 -1.90 -7.65 -1.06
N PHE A 98 -3.03 -7.07 -0.68
CA PHE A 98 -4.34 -7.70 -0.77
C PHE A 98 -5.21 -6.90 -1.72
N ALA A 99 -5.99 -7.61 -2.53
CA ALA A 99 -7.12 -6.98 -3.21
C ALA A 99 -8.25 -6.72 -2.19
N PRO A 100 -9.10 -5.70 -2.41
CA PRO A 100 -10.22 -5.41 -1.54
C PRO A 100 -11.07 -6.65 -1.20
N GLY A 101 -11.40 -6.82 0.08
CA GLY A 101 -12.15 -7.99 0.58
C GLY A 101 -11.38 -9.32 0.58
N SER A 102 -10.13 -9.38 0.09
CA SER A 102 -9.37 -10.62 0.05
C SER A 102 -8.64 -10.91 1.37
N THR A 103 -8.77 -12.14 1.87
CA THR A 103 -8.01 -12.63 3.03
C THR A 103 -6.67 -13.26 2.64
N LYS A 104 -6.40 -13.40 1.34
CA LYS A 104 -5.17 -13.99 0.80
C LYS A 104 -4.38 -12.90 0.06
N ALA A 105 -3.10 -12.79 0.41
CA ALA A 105 -2.19 -11.90 -0.30
C ALA A 105 -2.13 -12.28 -1.79
N LYS A 106 -2.27 -11.29 -2.66
CA LYS A 106 -2.17 -11.47 -4.11
C LYS A 106 -0.72 -11.59 -4.52
N PHE A 107 0.13 -10.70 -4.02
CA PHE A 107 1.58 -10.67 -4.22
C PHE A 107 2.23 -9.82 -3.13
N LYS A 108 3.52 -9.59 -3.25
CA LYS A 108 4.40 -8.98 -2.25
C LYS A 108 5.20 -7.89 -2.92
N LEU A 109 5.35 -6.76 -2.25
CA LEU A 109 6.14 -5.64 -2.77
C LEU A 109 6.94 -5.00 -1.64
N GLU A 110 8.11 -4.47 -1.97
CA GLU A 110 8.90 -3.71 -1.00
C GLU A 110 8.07 -2.61 -0.32
N ARG A 111 8.20 -2.48 1.00
CA ARG A 111 7.39 -1.58 1.83
C ARG A 111 7.36 -0.15 1.31
N VAL A 112 8.50 0.38 0.91
CA VAL A 112 8.58 1.77 0.42
C VAL A 112 7.79 1.92 -0.87
N ALA A 113 7.90 0.97 -1.80
CA ALA A 113 7.16 0.97 -3.05
C ALA A 113 5.66 0.74 -2.82
N ALA A 114 5.28 -0.19 -1.93
CA ALA A 114 3.89 -0.43 -1.57
C ALA A 114 3.19 0.85 -1.08
N ARG A 115 3.84 1.62 -0.22
CA ARG A 115 3.29 2.91 0.25
C ARG A 115 3.30 3.98 -0.82
N HIS A 116 4.38 4.07 -1.59
CA HIS A 116 4.53 5.09 -2.61
C HIS A 116 3.50 4.92 -3.76
N LEU A 117 3.14 3.68 -4.08
CA LEU A 117 2.13 3.34 -5.07
C LEU A 117 0.69 3.33 -4.51
N GLY A 118 0.50 3.76 -3.26
CA GLY A 118 -0.84 3.89 -2.67
C GLY A 118 -1.56 2.56 -2.44
N PHE A 119 -0.83 1.46 -2.21
CA PHE A 119 -1.46 0.21 -1.79
C PHE A 119 -1.97 0.31 -0.35
N TRP A 120 -2.99 -0.48 -0.06
CA TRP A 120 -3.48 -0.67 1.29
C TRP A 120 -2.44 -1.45 2.10
N THR A 121 -1.99 -0.87 3.21
CA THR A 121 -1.00 -1.49 4.10
C THR A 121 -1.56 -1.56 5.50
N GLU A 122 -1.19 -2.60 6.24
CA GLU A 122 -1.61 -2.76 7.63
C GLU A 122 -0.48 -2.33 8.58
N ALA A 123 -0.87 -1.77 9.72
CA ALA A 123 0.03 -1.42 10.81
C ALA A 123 -0.58 -1.80 12.16
N VAL A 124 0.28 -2.02 13.15
CA VAL A 124 -0.09 -2.29 14.53
C VAL A 124 0.41 -1.12 15.38
N HIS A 125 -0.48 -0.61 16.23
CA HIS A 125 -0.21 0.46 17.19
C HIS A 125 -0.62 -0.03 18.58
N VAL A 126 0.25 0.15 19.56
CA VAL A 126 0.03 -0.26 20.95
C VAL A 126 0.03 0.98 21.84
N ASN A 127 -1.06 1.16 22.57
CA ASN A 127 -1.19 2.21 23.57
C ASN A 127 -0.90 1.62 24.96
N GLY A 128 0.12 2.14 25.64
CA GLY A 128 0.42 1.77 27.02
C GLY A 128 -0.28 2.73 27.97
N LEU A 129 -1.29 2.25 28.69
CA LEU A 129 -2.02 3.05 29.69
C LEU A 129 -1.53 2.70 31.10
N LEU A 130 -1.50 3.69 32.00
CA LEU A 130 -1.32 3.42 33.43
C LEU A 130 -2.59 2.75 34.01
N ALA A 131 -2.45 2.10 35.16
CA ALA A 131 -3.60 1.59 35.91
C ALA A 131 -4.59 2.74 36.18
N GLY A 132 -5.85 2.57 35.78
CA GLY A 132 -6.89 3.61 35.81
C GLY A 132 -7.18 4.25 34.44
N GLY A 133 -6.25 4.21 33.48
CA GLY A 133 -6.49 4.66 32.10
C GLY A 133 -6.41 6.18 31.87
N GLU A 134 -6.19 6.97 32.92
CA GLU A 134 -6.11 8.44 32.85
C GLU A 134 -4.86 8.96 32.12
N MET A 135 -3.79 8.17 32.11
CA MET A 135 -2.48 8.55 31.55
C MET A 135 -1.98 7.49 30.59
N MET A 136 -1.27 7.93 29.53
CA MET A 136 -0.66 7.05 28.54
C MET A 136 0.82 7.33 28.36
N TRP A 137 1.58 6.28 28.05
CA TRP A 137 2.96 6.38 27.59
C TRP A 137 3.00 6.81 26.12
N LEU A 138 3.74 7.88 25.85
CA LEU A 138 4.10 8.33 24.52
C LEU A 138 5.59 8.12 24.30
N ALA A 139 5.95 7.55 23.15
CA ALA A 139 7.33 7.47 22.74
C ALA A 139 7.73 8.75 22.00
N GLN A 140 9.00 9.15 22.11
CA GLN A 140 9.60 10.09 21.16
C GLN A 140 10.44 9.30 20.18
N ARG A 141 10.22 9.53 18.88
CA ARG A 141 10.97 8.86 17.82
C ARG A 141 12.42 9.33 17.83
N SER A 142 13.35 8.41 17.62
CA SER A 142 14.78 8.74 17.47
C SER A 142 14.98 9.82 16.40
N MET A 143 15.93 10.73 16.61
CA MET A 143 16.32 11.72 15.61
C MET A 143 16.89 11.07 14.33
N THR A 144 17.33 9.81 14.42
CA THR A 144 17.86 9.03 13.28
C THR A 144 16.80 8.27 12.49
N LYS A 145 15.51 8.39 12.83
CA LYS A 145 14.44 7.72 12.07
C LYS A 145 14.23 8.39 10.72
N ASP A 146 14.13 7.58 9.65
CA ASP A 146 13.89 8.11 8.30
C ASP A 146 12.47 8.65 8.06
N SER A 147 11.56 8.47 9.01
CA SER A 147 10.20 9.03 8.94
C SER A 147 9.89 9.69 10.28
N ASP A 148 9.51 10.96 10.22
CA ASP A 148 9.08 11.77 11.37
C ASP A 148 10.06 11.73 12.57
N PRO A 149 11.36 12.07 12.36
CA PRO A 149 12.35 12.06 13.44
C PRO A 149 11.98 13.05 14.55
N GLY A 150 12.15 12.66 15.81
CA GLY A 150 11.89 13.53 16.98
C GLY A 150 10.40 13.74 17.33
N MET A 151 9.48 13.24 16.50
CA MET A 151 8.04 13.37 16.72
C MET A 151 7.54 12.39 17.78
N LEU A 152 6.41 12.73 18.42
CA LEU A 152 5.72 11.82 19.34
C LEU A 152 5.06 10.67 18.59
N ASP A 153 4.99 9.51 19.22
CA ASP A 153 4.40 8.28 18.68
C ASP A 153 3.70 7.49 19.80
N ASN A 154 2.93 6.46 19.41
CA ASN A 154 2.42 5.47 20.34
C ASN A 154 3.58 4.77 21.08
N MET A 155 3.29 4.10 22.19
CA MET A 155 4.29 3.35 22.95
C MET A 155 5.06 2.35 22.06
N VAL A 156 4.34 1.68 21.15
CA VAL A 156 4.93 0.88 20.07
C VAL A 156 4.08 1.03 18.81
N ALA A 157 4.70 1.22 17.65
CA ALA A 157 4.04 1.23 16.35
C ALA A 157 4.90 0.55 15.29
N GLY A 158 4.27 -0.15 14.34
CA GLY A 158 4.99 -0.85 13.27
C GLY A 158 4.09 -1.27 12.11
N GLY A 159 4.63 -1.25 10.90
CA GLY A 159 3.97 -1.85 9.74
C GLY A 159 3.95 -3.37 9.86
N LYS A 160 2.89 -4.02 9.36
CA LYS A 160 2.80 -5.47 9.37
C LYS A 160 3.60 -6.03 8.19
N ARG A 161 4.80 -6.53 8.47
CA ARG A 161 5.60 -7.30 7.51
C ARG A 161 4.79 -8.49 7.00
N GLN A 162 5.11 -8.89 5.78
CA GLN A 162 4.83 -10.23 5.28
C GLN A 162 4.95 -11.35 6.31
N ARG A 163 3.98 -12.27 6.28
CA ARG A 163 4.12 -13.55 6.98
C ARG A 163 4.94 -14.53 6.13
N SER A 164 6.17 -14.81 6.52
CA SER A 164 6.88 -16.00 6.02
C SER A 164 6.11 -17.23 6.51
N ARG A 165 5.40 -17.92 5.62
CA ARG A 165 4.89 -19.26 5.93
C ARG A 165 6.09 -20.19 6.07
N HIS A 166 6.61 -20.33 7.29
CA HIS A 166 7.29 -21.57 7.65
C HIS A 166 6.20 -22.63 7.61
N ALA A 167 6.29 -23.55 6.65
CA ALA A 167 5.54 -24.79 6.72
C ALA A 167 5.90 -25.42 8.08
N ARG A 168 4.93 -25.48 8.98
CA ARG A 168 4.99 -26.38 10.13
C ARG A 168 4.43 -27.72 9.70
#